data_AF-A0A0C2GXP2-F1
#
_entry.id   AF-A0A0C2GXP2-F1
#
_cell.length_a   1.000
_cell.length_b   1.000
_cell.length_c   1.000
_cell.angle_alpha   90.00
_cell.angle_beta   90.00
_cell.angle_gamma   90.00
#
_symmetry.space_group_name_H-M   'P 1'
#
loop_
_entity.id
_entity.type
_entity.pdbx_description
1 polymer ?
#
loop_
_entity_poly.entity_id
_entity_poly.type
_entity_poly.pdbx_seq_one_letter_code
_entity_poly.pdbx_strand_id
1 'polypeptide(L)'
;MMPKDTNYYSTMGSPFVSFVDLLQVNRHYNCSAELSKCPKEKQTKCMNNGFHDPRNCGRCICPGGYGGELCNKKPDDCGMAMPNAKNEWTTIELKTPNSNNDGKYKICTSWIQAEGGRRIEVGLVNITGGIEDSVGCDVAGIEIKAIEDQRLTGYR
;
A
#
# COMPACT_ATOMS: atom_id res chain seq x y z
N MET A 1 7.12 20.50 -10.29
CA MET A 1 7.54 20.09 -8.92
C MET A 1 8.53 18.94 -9.07
N MET A 2 9.60 18.90 -8.28
CA MET A 2 10.52 17.76 -8.21
C MET A 2 10.54 17.24 -6.77
N PRO A 3 10.59 15.91 -6.54
CA PRO A 3 10.59 15.37 -5.20
C PRO A 3 11.97 15.55 -4.57
N LYS A 4 12.01 15.70 -3.24
CA LYS A 4 13.28 15.81 -2.50
C LYS A 4 14.10 14.52 -2.58
N ASP A 5 13.43 13.38 -2.54
CA ASP A 5 14.02 12.06 -2.76
C ASP A 5 13.73 11.64 -4.21
N THR A 6 14.79 11.43 -4.98
CA THR A 6 14.72 11.15 -6.42
C THR A 6 14.04 9.82 -6.73
N ASN A 7 13.99 8.87 -5.78
CA ASN A 7 13.28 7.60 -5.96
C ASN A 7 11.76 7.76 -6.05
N TYR A 8 11.23 8.95 -5.72
CA TYR A 8 9.81 9.29 -5.88
C TYR A 8 9.48 9.95 -7.22
N TYR A 9 10.45 10.08 -8.14
CA TYR A 9 10.24 10.77 -9.41
C TYR A 9 9.06 10.19 -10.20
N SER A 10 9.01 8.85 -10.34
CA SER A 10 7.93 8.14 -11.03
C SER A 10 6.66 7.97 -10.19
N THR A 11 6.69 8.25 -8.88
CA THR A 11 5.50 8.24 -8.02
C THR A 11 4.66 9.51 -8.20
N MET A 12 5.29 10.63 -8.57
CA MET A 12 4.58 11.89 -8.81
C MET A 12 3.68 11.82 -10.05
N GLY A 13 2.56 12.55 -10.02
CA GLY A 13 1.63 12.63 -11.16
C GLY A 13 0.80 11.36 -11.37
N SER A 14 0.85 10.45 -10.41
CA SER A 14 0.18 9.17 -10.53
C SER A 14 -1.35 9.28 -10.44
N PRO A 15 -2.12 8.51 -11.23
CA PRO A 15 -3.58 8.64 -11.29
C PRO A 15 -4.32 8.04 -10.07
N PHE A 16 -3.60 7.44 -9.12
CA PHE A 16 -4.22 6.78 -7.96
C PHE A 16 -4.56 7.78 -6.86
N VAL A 17 -5.75 7.63 -6.28
CA VAL A 17 -6.07 8.26 -5.00
C VAL A 17 -5.23 7.61 -3.91
N SER A 18 -4.36 8.38 -3.27
CA SER A 18 -3.53 7.86 -2.19
C SER A 18 -4.36 7.65 -0.91
N PHE A 19 -3.87 6.81 -0.01
CA PHE A 19 -4.50 6.66 1.31
C PHE A 19 -4.52 7.98 2.09
N VAL A 20 -3.51 8.85 1.88
CA VAL A 20 -3.46 10.17 2.49
C VAL A 20 -4.56 11.07 1.94
N ASP A 21 -4.83 11.04 0.64
CA ASP A 21 -5.93 11.83 0.06
C ASP A 21 -7.26 11.41 0.67
N LEU A 22 -7.49 10.10 0.77
CA LEU A 22 -8.69 9.55 1.41
C LEU A 22 -8.79 10.01 2.88
N LEU A 23 -7.68 9.96 3.62
CA LEU A 23 -7.63 10.43 5.01
C LEU A 23 -7.91 11.93 5.12
N GLN A 24 -7.34 12.76 4.24
CA GLN A 24 -7.54 14.21 4.24
C GLN A 24 -8.99 14.58 3.95
N VAL A 25 -9.61 13.96 2.95
CA VAL A 25 -11.04 14.14 2.65
C VAL A 25 -11.90 13.74 3.84
N ASN A 26 -11.63 12.57 4.44
CA ASN A 26 -12.37 12.12 5.62
C ASN A 26 -12.17 13.05 6.81
N ARG A 27 -10.98 13.63 7.01
CA ARG A 27 -10.75 14.62 8.06
C ARG A 27 -11.51 15.92 7.79
N HIS A 28 -11.45 16.42 6.56
CA HIS A 28 -12.12 17.66 6.17
C HIS A 28 -13.63 17.63 6.41
N TYR A 29 -14.27 16.49 6.13
CA TYR A 29 -15.70 16.30 6.36
C TYR A 29 -16.05 15.71 7.74
N ASN A 30 -15.10 15.68 8.68
CA ASN A 30 -15.30 15.13 10.03
C ASN A 30 -15.79 13.67 10.06
N CYS A 31 -15.32 12.86 9.13
CA CYS A 31 -15.59 11.42 9.02
C CYS A 31 -14.46 10.55 9.61
N SER A 32 -13.27 11.09 9.91
CA SER A 32 -12.14 10.31 10.44
C SER A 32 -12.30 9.91 11.91
N ALA A 33 -11.57 8.88 12.37
CA ALA A 33 -11.59 8.29 13.73
C ALA A 33 -11.86 9.24 14.92
N GLU A 34 -11.19 10.40 14.99
CA GLU A 34 -11.36 11.37 16.10
C GLU A 34 -12.74 12.05 16.12
N LEU A 35 -13.45 12.00 14.99
CA LEU A 35 -14.77 12.58 14.74
C LEU A 35 -15.79 11.52 14.30
N SER A 36 -15.36 10.26 14.22
CA SER A 36 -16.24 9.17 13.83
C SER A 36 -17.36 9.11 14.86
N LYS A 37 -18.62 9.05 14.39
CA LYS A 37 -19.81 8.82 15.24
C LYS A 37 -19.79 7.45 15.94
N CYS A 38 -18.64 6.79 15.95
CA CYS A 38 -18.43 5.47 16.50
C CYS A 38 -18.38 5.55 18.02
N PRO A 39 -19.29 4.86 18.73
CA PRO A 39 -19.19 4.72 20.18
C PRO A 39 -17.83 4.12 20.54
N LYS A 40 -17.18 4.64 21.58
CA LYS A 40 -15.86 4.15 22.04
C LYS A 40 -15.84 2.64 22.27
N GLU A 41 -16.96 2.07 22.72
CA GLU A 41 -17.15 0.63 22.96
C GLU A 41 -17.07 -0.22 21.68
N LYS A 42 -17.36 0.36 20.52
CA LYS A 42 -17.35 -0.33 19.21
C LYS A 42 -16.07 -0.04 18.40
N GLN A 43 -15.16 0.78 18.93
CA GLN A 43 -13.94 1.15 18.23
C GLN A 43 -12.90 0.04 18.36
N THR A 44 -12.63 -0.65 17.25
CA THR A 44 -11.51 -1.58 17.14
C THR A 44 -10.17 -0.86 16.93
N LYS A 45 -9.07 -1.36 17.51
CA LYS A 45 -7.76 -0.72 17.31
C LYS A 45 -7.23 -0.99 15.89
N CYS A 46 -7.25 0.03 15.04
CA CYS A 46 -6.64 -0.03 13.71
C CYS A 46 -5.11 -0.10 13.82
N MET A 47 -4.50 -1.06 13.10
CA MET A 47 -3.04 -1.21 12.99
C MET A 47 -2.51 -0.49 11.75
N ASN A 48 -1.18 -0.35 11.67
CA ASN A 48 -0.47 0.27 10.55
C ASN A 48 -0.99 1.68 10.20
N ASN A 49 -1.46 2.43 11.22
CA ASN A 49 -2.05 3.77 11.06
C ASN A 49 -3.28 3.82 10.13
N GLY A 50 -4.04 2.72 10.03
CA GLY A 50 -5.39 2.73 9.47
C GLY A 50 -6.35 3.62 10.27
N PHE A 51 -7.47 4.01 9.68
CA PHE A 51 -8.52 4.76 10.38
C PHE A 51 -9.86 4.03 10.32
N HIS A 52 -10.74 4.28 11.30
CA HIS A 52 -12.06 3.63 11.34
C HIS A 52 -12.89 3.92 10.09
N ASP A 53 -13.61 2.91 9.60
CA ASP A 53 -14.61 3.13 8.56
C ASP A 53 -15.79 3.94 9.14
N PRO A 54 -16.09 5.14 8.59
CA PRO A 54 -17.16 5.99 9.11
C PRO A 54 -18.55 5.32 9.02
N ARG A 55 -18.71 4.31 8.16
CA ARG A 55 -19.95 3.56 7.96
C ARG A 55 -20.00 2.27 8.79
N ASN A 56 -18.86 1.78 9.27
CA ASN A 56 -18.77 0.56 10.07
C ASN A 56 -17.63 0.64 11.08
N CYS A 57 -17.98 0.99 12.32
CA CYS A 57 -17.04 1.19 13.42
C CYS A 57 -16.23 -0.05 13.82
N GLY A 58 -16.71 -1.25 13.49
CA GLY A 58 -16.02 -2.50 13.79
C GLY A 58 -14.84 -2.80 12.87
N ARG A 59 -14.65 -2.02 11.79
CA ARG A 59 -13.57 -2.23 10.82
C ARG A 59 -12.80 -0.95 10.52
N CYS A 60 -11.61 -1.15 9.98
CA CYS A 60 -10.70 -0.10 9.58
C CYS A 60 -10.60 0.00 8.05
N ILE A 61 -10.38 1.22 7.57
CA ILE A 61 -9.90 1.51 6.23
C ILE A 61 -8.37 1.46 6.29
N CYS A 62 -7.78 0.62 5.45
CA CYS A 62 -6.37 0.26 5.54
C CYS A 62 -5.51 0.99 4.52
N PRO A 63 -4.26 1.33 4.88
CA PRO A 63 -3.27 1.75 3.91
C PRO A 63 -3.04 0.69 2.84
N GLY A 64 -2.62 1.11 1.64
CA GLY A 64 -2.26 0.20 0.57
C GLY A 64 -1.21 -0.82 1.02
N GLY A 65 -1.44 -2.09 0.69
CA GLY A 65 -0.62 -3.22 1.14
C GLY A 65 -1.08 -3.88 2.45
N TYR A 66 -2.12 -3.35 3.11
CA TYR A 66 -2.68 -3.90 4.36
C TYR A 66 -4.18 -4.16 4.22
N GLY A 67 -4.66 -5.19 4.92
CA GLY A 67 -6.05 -5.63 4.90
C GLY A 67 -6.48 -6.31 6.20
N GLY A 68 -7.66 -6.92 6.14
CA GLY A 68 -8.38 -7.41 7.31
C GLY A 68 -9.09 -6.29 8.08
N GLU A 69 -9.92 -6.65 9.05
CA GLU A 69 -10.74 -5.70 9.81
C GLU A 69 -9.92 -4.68 10.58
N LEU A 70 -8.70 -5.05 11.00
CA LEU A 70 -7.80 -4.22 11.80
C LEU A 70 -6.57 -3.72 11.03
N CYS A 71 -6.50 -3.94 9.71
CA CYS A 71 -5.32 -3.61 8.90
C CYS A 71 -4.02 -4.30 9.32
N ASN A 72 -4.11 -5.48 9.94
CA ASN A 72 -2.98 -6.25 10.47
C ASN A 72 -2.66 -7.50 9.64
N LYS A 73 -3.29 -7.65 8.47
CA LYS A 73 -3.10 -8.80 7.57
C LYS A 73 -2.67 -8.32 6.20
N LYS A 74 -2.03 -9.20 5.43
CA LYS A 74 -1.91 -9.02 3.98
C LYS A 74 -3.33 -9.00 3.40
N PRO A 75 -3.63 -8.10 2.45
CA PRO A 75 -4.88 -8.16 1.70
C PRO A 75 -5.09 -9.54 1.08
N ASP A 76 -6.36 -9.92 0.95
CA ASP A 76 -6.78 -11.14 0.24
C ASP A 76 -6.77 -10.89 -1.28
N ASP A 77 -5.59 -10.57 -1.78
CA ASP A 77 -5.26 -10.36 -3.19
C ASP A 77 -4.13 -11.30 -3.62
N CYS A 78 -3.79 -11.26 -4.91
CA CYS A 78 -2.64 -11.97 -5.45
C CYS A 78 -1.31 -11.52 -4.82
N GLY A 79 -0.22 -12.23 -5.14
CA GLY A 79 1.10 -12.01 -4.55
C GLY A 79 1.40 -13.01 -3.43
N MET A 80 2.39 -12.71 -2.59
CA MET A 80 2.93 -13.68 -1.62
C MET A 80 3.21 -13.08 -0.25
N ALA A 81 3.45 -13.94 0.75
CA ALA A 81 3.98 -13.55 2.04
C ALA A 81 5.24 -14.37 2.35
N MET A 82 6.36 -13.68 2.60
CA MET A 82 7.63 -14.25 3.01
C MET A 82 7.94 -13.74 4.42
N PRO A 83 7.50 -14.45 5.48
CA PRO A 83 7.62 -13.97 6.86
C PRO A 83 9.07 -13.96 7.39
N ASN A 84 9.98 -14.72 6.76
CA ASN A 84 11.36 -14.91 7.21
C ASN A 84 12.32 -14.79 6.02
N ALA A 85 12.66 -13.56 5.62
CA ALA A 85 13.71 -13.30 4.67
C ALA A 85 15.07 -13.79 5.21
N LYS A 86 15.84 -14.47 4.34
CA LYS A 86 17.17 -14.99 4.66
C LYS A 86 18.24 -13.91 4.48
N ASN A 87 19.43 -14.14 5.03
CA ASN A 87 20.62 -13.30 4.80
C ASN A 87 21.30 -13.57 3.44
N GLU A 88 20.56 -14.13 2.49
CA GLU A 88 21.05 -14.53 1.16
C GLU A 88 20.08 -14.01 0.10
N TRP A 89 20.62 -13.57 -1.04
CA TRP A 89 19.80 -13.14 -2.18
C TRP A 89 18.92 -14.30 -2.65
N THR A 90 17.61 -14.06 -2.66
CA THR A 90 16.61 -15.02 -3.15
C THR A 90 15.80 -14.35 -4.25
N THR A 91 15.82 -14.90 -5.45
CA THR A 91 15.00 -14.41 -6.56
C THR A 91 13.56 -14.89 -6.38
N ILE A 92 12.61 -13.95 -6.46
CA ILE A 92 11.18 -14.24 -6.44
C ILE A 92 10.56 -13.79 -7.77
N GLU A 93 9.68 -14.61 -8.33
CA GLU A 93 8.91 -14.26 -9.52
C GLU A 93 7.50 -13.82 -9.08
N LEU A 94 7.14 -12.58 -9.42
CA LEU A 94 5.82 -12.03 -9.12
C LEU A 94 5.05 -11.81 -10.42
N LYS A 95 3.77 -12.18 -10.44
CA LYS A 95 2.88 -12.02 -11.58
C LYS A 95 1.62 -11.30 -11.16
N THR A 96 1.25 -10.30 -11.95
CA THR A 96 0.01 -9.55 -11.78
C THR A 96 -0.92 -9.89 -12.94
N PRO A 97 -2.21 -10.20 -12.69
CA PRO A 97 -3.16 -10.43 -13.77
C PRO A 97 -3.43 -9.13 -14.53
N ASN A 98 -3.74 -9.25 -15.82
CA ASN A 98 -4.18 -8.10 -16.61
C ASN A 98 -5.46 -7.49 -16.02
N SER A 99 -5.63 -6.18 -16.18
CA SER A 99 -6.89 -5.52 -15.86
C SER A 99 -8.01 -6.07 -16.76
N ASN A 100 -9.24 -6.05 -16.24
CA ASN A 100 -10.43 -6.43 -16.99
C ASN A 100 -10.96 -5.26 -17.85
N ASN A 101 -10.14 -4.21 -18.07
CA ASN A 101 -10.49 -2.97 -18.76
C ASN A 101 -11.71 -2.24 -18.14
N ASP A 102 -11.94 -2.40 -16.84
CA ASP A 102 -13.03 -1.76 -16.08
C ASP A 102 -12.63 -0.39 -15.52
N GLY A 103 -11.50 0.16 -15.98
CA GLY A 103 -10.90 1.39 -15.46
C GLY A 103 -10.30 1.25 -14.06
N LYS A 104 -10.18 0.02 -13.53
CA LYS A 104 -9.55 -0.24 -12.24
C LYS A 104 -8.27 -1.02 -12.41
N TYR A 105 -7.33 -0.74 -11.52
CA TYR A 105 -6.10 -1.52 -11.42
C TYR A 105 -6.36 -2.80 -10.67
N LYS A 106 -5.74 -3.88 -11.15
CA LYS A 106 -5.57 -5.11 -10.38
C LYS A 106 -4.32 -4.94 -9.53
N ILE A 107 -4.49 -4.97 -8.22
CA ILE A 107 -3.40 -4.83 -7.26
C ILE A 107 -3.08 -6.22 -6.73
N CYS A 108 -1.79 -6.59 -6.75
CA CYS A 108 -1.26 -7.72 -6.01
C CYS A 108 -0.33 -7.19 -4.93
N THR A 109 -0.46 -7.71 -3.72
CA THR A 109 0.38 -7.32 -2.60
C THR A 109 1.36 -8.44 -2.29
N SER A 110 2.63 -8.11 -2.10
CA SER A 110 3.63 -9.05 -1.57
C SER A 110 4.23 -8.52 -0.27
N TRP A 111 4.23 -9.35 0.77
CA TRP A 111 4.87 -9.05 2.06
C TRP A 111 6.20 -9.76 2.14
N ILE A 112 7.27 -9.00 2.39
CA ILE A 112 8.59 -9.54 2.71
C ILE A 112 8.93 -9.03 4.10
N GLN A 113 9.15 -9.94 5.03
CA GLN A 113 9.39 -9.63 6.43
C GLN A 113 10.68 -10.31 6.88
N ALA A 114 11.36 -9.69 7.83
CA ALA A 114 12.57 -10.21 8.45
C ALA A 114 12.41 -10.12 9.97
N GLU A 115 13.22 -10.90 10.69
CA GLU A 115 13.29 -10.79 12.15
C GLU A 115 13.70 -9.37 12.57
N GLY A 116 13.27 -8.97 13.77
CA GLY A 116 13.42 -7.60 14.27
C GLY A 116 14.86 -7.09 14.22
N GLY A 117 15.02 -5.82 13.84
CA GLY A 117 16.32 -5.14 13.75
C GLY A 117 17.10 -5.40 12.46
N ARG A 118 16.60 -6.25 11.55
CA ARG A 118 17.20 -6.45 10.23
C ARG A 118 16.63 -5.46 9.21
N ARG A 119 17.46 -5.16 8.20
CA ARG A 119 17.05 -4.42 7.01
C ARG A 119 16.81 -5.39 5.87
N ILE A 120 15.73 -5.17 5.12
CA ILE A 120 15.46 -5.91 3.89
C ILE A 120 15.99 -5.09 2.72
N GLU A 121 16.75 -5.74 1.85
CA GLU A 121 17.17 -5.19 0.57
C GLU A 121 16.37 -5.86 -0.54
N VAL A 122 15.89 -5.06 -1.49
CA VAL A 122 15.11 -5.53 -2.63
C VAL A 122 15.75 -4.95 -3.89
N GLY A 123 16.03 -5.82 -4.85
CA GLY A 123 16.51 -5.44 -6.19
C GLY A 123 15.54 -5.93 -7.26
N LEU A 124 15.22 -5.06 -8.21
CA LEU A 124 14.45 -5.44 -9.39
C LEU A 124 15.42 -6.05 -10.41
N VAL A 125 15.24 -7.34 -10.72
CA VAL A 125 16.14 -8.09 -11.62
C VAL A 125 15.71 -7.97 -13.06
N ASN A 126 14.42 -8.21 -13.33
CA ASN A 126 13.82 -8.11 -14.65
C ASN A 126 12.34 -7.76 -14.50
N ILE A 127 11.83 -6.92 -15.39
CA ILE A 127 10.42 -6.53 -15.46
C ILE A 127 9.98 -6.75 -16.89
N THR A 128 8.89 -7.49 -17.08
CA THR A 128 8.32 -7.75 -18.39
C THR A 128 6.85 -7.35 -18.42
N GLY A 129 6.45 -6.67 -19.48
CA GLY A 129 5.10 -6.12 -19.63
C GLY A 129 4.98 -4.70 -19.06
N GLY A 130 3.90 -4.01 -19.44
CA GLY A 130 3.74 -2.56 -19.19
C GLY A 130 4.29 -1.70 -20.33
N ILE A 131 4.18 -0.39 -20.17
CA ILE A 131 4.74 0.62 -21.08
C ILE A 131 5.99 1.20 -20.41
N GLU A 132 7.12 1.13 -21.11
CA GLU A 132 8.37 1.76 -20.67
C GLU A 132 8.20 3.28 -20.58
N ASP A 133 8.87 3.91 -19.61
CA ASP A 133 8.91 5.37 -19.40
C ASP A 133 7.54 6.06 -19.21
N SER A 134 6.53 5.33 -18.75
CA SER A 134 5.26 5.95 -18.34
C SER A 134 5.42 6.78 -17.06
N VAL A 135 5.18 8.09 -17.15
CA VAL A 135 5.20 8.98 -15.98
C VAL A 135 4.07 8.57 -15.03
N GLY A 136 4.38 8.36 -13.74
CA GLY A 136 3.36 8.03 -12.74
C GLY A 136 2.98 6.55 -12.67
N CYS A 137 3.57 5.69 -13.50
CA CYS A 137 3.19 4.28 -13.69
C CYS A 137 1.69 4.13 -13.93
N ASP A 138 1.14 4.92 -14.86
CA ASP A 138 -0.28 5.06 -15.12
C ASP A 138 -0.91 3.83 -15.84
N VAL A 139 -0.12 2.99 -16.49
CA VAL A 139 -0.63 1.75 -17.11
C VAL A 139 -0.39 0.53 -16.22
N ALA A 140 0.84 0.39 -15.72
CA ALA A 140 1.25 -0.67 -14.81
C ALA A 140 2.50 -0.23 -14.06
N GLY A 141 2.71 -0.77 -12.86
CA GLY A 141 3.89 -0.46 -12.07
C GLY A 141 4.05 -1.35 -10.86
N ILE A 142 5.22 -1.25 -10.24
CA ILE A 142 5.55 -1.89 -8.97
C ILE A 142 5.75 -0.77 -7.96
N GLU A 143 5.11 -0.87 -6.79
CA GLU A 143 5.36 0.06 -5.68
C GLU A 143 6.11 -0.65 -4.56
N ILE A 144 7.27 -0.12 -4.19
CA ILE A 144 8.08 -0.60 -3.06
C ILE A 144 7.85 0.33 -1.86
N LYS A 145 7.17 -0.17 -0.83
CA LYS A 145 6.95 0.54 0.44
C LYS A 145 8.09 0.29 1.43
N ALA A 146 9.14 1.11 1.34
CA ALA A 146 10.34 0.98 2.17
C ALA A 146 10.39 1.93 3.39
N ILE A 147 9.32 2.70 3.62
CA ILE A 147 9.26 3.74 4.67
C ILE A 147 8.44 3.26 5.87
N GLU A 148 8.71 3.81 7.06
CA GLU A 148 8.03 3.38 8.30
C GLU A 148 6.53 3.69 8.28
N ASP A 149 6.14 4.89 7.85
CA ASP A 149 4.73 5.26 7.75
C ASP A 149 4.09 4.68 6.49
N GLN A 150 3.45 3.53 6.67
CA GLN A 150 2.81 2.75 5.61
C GLN A 150 1.60 3.44 4.97
N ARG A 151 1.13 4.57 5.50
CA ARG A 151 0.07 5.40 4.88
C ARG A 151 0.51 6.06 3.59
N LEU A 152 1.80 6.37 3.49
CA LEU A 152 2.37 7.07 2.35
C LEU A 152 2.60 6.11 1.18
N THR A 153 2.64 6.66 -0.03
CA THR A 153 3.03 5.90 -1.23
C THR A 153 4.52 5.56 -1.20
N GLY A 154 4.87 4.45 -1.83
CA GLY A 154 6.24 4.00 -1.98
C GLY A 154 6.96 4.52 -3.23
N TYR A 155 8.15 3.96 -3.46
CA TYR A 155 8.94 4.14 -4.67
C TYR A 155 8.34 3.35 -5.83
N ARG A 156 8.40 3.88 -7.05
CA ARG A 156 7.89 3.22 -8.26
C ARG A 156 8.86 3.36 -9.42
#